data_AF-A0A1J4KIE5-F1
#
_entry.id   AF-A0A1J4KIE5-F1
#
_cell.length_a   1.000
_cell.length_b   1.000
_cell.length_c   1.000
_cell.angle_alpha   90.00
_cell.angle_beta   90.00
_cell.angle_gamma   90.00
#
_symmetry.space_group_name_H-M   'P 1'
#
loop_
_entity.id
_entity.type
_entity.pdbx_description
1 polymer ?
#
loop_
_entity_poly.entity_id
_entity_poly.type
_entity_poly.pdbx_seq_one_letter_code
_entity_poly.pdbx_strand_id
1 'polypeptide(L)'
;MGRHKKNEIMGDEMKRSVANEKDIARILLGDFKPEGSRGLQLLRMVAPKDITRESLIALCKSLSFFSHIRLERNYTRRRDLLIKWCDDNYDSLLPFFEQLEFTFTE
;
A
#
# COMPACT_ATOMS: atom_id res chain seq x y z
N MET A 1 44.60 -1.35 -13.09
CA MET A 1 44.77 -0.32 -12.05
C MET A 1 43.51 0.54 -12.07
N GLY A 2 42.60 0.42 -11.10
CA GLY A 2 42.55 1.27 -9.90
C GLY A 2 41.51 2.38 -10.11
N ARG A 3 40.25 2.21 -9.68
CA ARG A 3 39.65 2.65 -8.40
C ARG A 3 39.17 4.13 -8.36
N HIS A 4 37.85 4.24 -8.17
CA HIS A 4 37.11 5.16 -7.30
C HIS A 4 36.70 6.59 -7.71
N LYS A 5 35.37 6.76 -7.60
CA LYS A 5 34.60 7.84 -6.94
C LYS A 5 34.52 9.19 -7.65
N LYS A 6 33.27 9.60 -7.91
CA LYS A 6 32.61 10.71 -7.18
C LYS A 6 31.09 10.60 -7.30
N ASN A 7 30.51 9.94 -6.30
CA ASN A 7 29.09 10.07 -5.94
C ASN A 7 28.94 11.43 -5.25
N GLU A 8 28.67 12.50 -5.99
CA GLU A 8 28.44 13.84 -5.41
C GLU A 8 27.45 14.65 -6.27
N ILE A 9 26.25 14.13 -6.55
CA ILE A 9 25.10 14.99 -6.87
C ILE A 9 23.80 14.28 -6.43
N MET A 10 23.52 14.22 -5.14
CA MET A 10 22.13 14.04 -4.65
C MET A 10 21.80 15.23 -3.74
N GLY A 11 21.96 16.42 -4.31
CA GLY A 11 21.44 17.66 -3.76
C GLY A 11 20.04 17.88 -4.27
N ASP A 12 19.07 17.87 -3.35
CA ASP A 12 18.07 18.93 -3.18
C ASP A 12 17.42 19.54 -4.44
N GLU A 13 17.03 18.75 -5.44
CA GLU A 13 16.08 19.21 -6.46
C GLU A 13 15.29 18.03 -7.04
N MET A 14 14.48 17.34 -6.22
CA MET A 14 13.37 16.55 -6.77
C MET A 14 12.29 17.55 -7.24
N LYS A 15 12.61 18.19 -8.38
CA LYS A 15 11.73 19.06 -9.16
C LYS A 15 10.39 18.35 -9.31
N ARG A 16 9.37 19.02 -8.80
CA ARG A 16 7.95 18.67 -8.92
C ARG A 16 7.52 18.73 -10.39
N SER A 17 7.92 17.75 -11.19
CA SER A 17 7.26 17.34 -12.44
C SER A 17 7.96 16.10 -13.01
N VAL A 18 7.17 15.13 -13.47
CA VAL A 18 7.57 13.99 -14.32
C VAL A 18 8.22 12.77 -13.65
N ALA A 19 7.85 12.40 -12.42
CA ALA A 19 7.78 10.96 -12.13
C ALA A 19 6.43 10.49 -12.68
N ASN A 20 6.44 9.62 -13.70
CA ASN A 20 5.19 9.06 -14.21
C ASN A 20 4.53 8.26 -13.07
N GLU A 21 3.21 8.17 -13.04
CA GLU A 21 2.48 7.50 -11.95
C GLU A 21 2.98 6.07 -11.72
N LYS A 22 3.47 5.44 -12.79
CA LYS A 22 4.15 4.14 -12.80
C LYS A 22 5.44 4.13 -11.98
N ASP A 23 6.24 5.18 -12.03
CA ASP A 23 7.50 5.31 -11.29
C ASP A 23 7.24 5.51 -9.80
N ILE A 24 6.26 6.35 -9.46
CA ILE A 24 5.82 6.55 -8.07
C ILE A 24 5.33 5.23 -7.48
N ALA A 25 4.48 4.51 -8.23
CA ALA A 25 4.01 3.20 -7.80
C ALA A 25 5.15 2.19 -7.61
N ARG A 26 6.15 2.19 -8.50
CA ARG A 26 7.34 1.33 -8.39
C ARG A 26 8.17 1.68 -7.16
N ILE A 27 8.37 2.97 -6.88
CA ILE A 27 9.11 3.45 -5.70
C ILE A 27 8.38 3.05 -4.41
N LEU A 28 7.06 3.27 -4.37
CA LEU A 28 6.24 2.91 -3.20
C LEU A 28 6.19 1.41 -2.96
N LEU A 29 6.16 0.60 -4.03
CA LEU A 29 6.14 -0.85 -3.91
C LEU A 29 7.53 -1.39 -3.53
N GLY A 30 8.61 -0.86 -4.12
CA GLY A 30 9.97 -1.35 -3.89
C GLY A 30 10.07 -2.86 -4.17
N ASP A 31 10.62 -3.60 -3.21
CA ASP A 31 10.75 -5.06 -3.25
C ASP A 31 9.57 -5.79 -2.56
N PHE A 32 8.49 -5.07 -2.22
CA PHE A 32 7.33 -5.65 -1.55
C PHE A 32 6.67 -6.72 -2.44
N LYS A 33 6.46 -7.91 -1.86
CA LYS A 33 5.73 -9.01 -2.47
C LYS A 33 4.40 -9.18 -1.72
N PRO A 34 3.26 -8.89 -2.36
CA PRO A 34 1.95 -9.06 -1.75
C PRO A 34 1.68 -10.48 -1.28
N GLU A 35 2.19 -11.47 -2.02
CA GLU A 35 2.02 -12.89 -1.74
C GLU A 35 2.67 -13.26 -0.40
N GLY A 36 1.83 -13.71 0.55
CA GLY A 36 2.30 -14.10 1.88
C GLY A 36 2.48 -12.95 2.88
N SER A 37 2.28 -11.70 2.46
CA SER A 37 2.32 -10.53 3.36
C SER A 37 1.25 -10.61 4.47
N ARG A 38 1.53 -9.97 5.62
CA ARG A 38 0.58 -9.87 6.73
C ARG A 38 -0.64 -9.05 6.34
N GLY A 39 -0.46 -8.01 5.53
CA GLY A 39 -1.55 -7.23 4.94
C GLY A 39 -2.50 -8.09 4.10
N LEU A 40 -1.97 -9.00 3.27
CA LEU A 40 -2.82 -9.92 2.51
C LEU A 40 -3.51 -10.94 3.41
N GLN A 41 -2.85 -11.44 4.44
CA GLN A 41 -3.46 -12.35 5.42
C GLN A 41 -4.61 -11.67 6.16
N LEU A 42 -4.42 -10.41 6.58
CA LEU A 42 -5.43 -9.59 7.23
C LEU A 42 -6.67 -9.42 6.34
N LEU A 43 -6.48 -9.08 5.06
CA LEU A 43 -7.58 -8.97 4.09
C LEU A 43 -8.32 -10.29 3.88
N ARG A 44 -7.61 -11.43 3.95
CA ARG A 44 -8.20 -12.77 3.83
C ARG A 44 -9.00 -13.21 5.06
N MET A 45 -8.83 -12.55 6.22
CA MET A 45 -9.65 -12.84 7.40
C MET A 45 -11.11 -12.45 7.17
N VAL A 46 -11.36 -11.40 6.39
CA VAL A 46 -12.69 -10.80 6.21
C VAL A 46 -13.32 -11.10 4.87
N ALA A 47 -12.53 -11.49 3.87
CA ALA A 47 -13.06 -11.88 2.57
C ALA A 47 -12.52 -13.23 2.11
N PRO A 48 -13.40 -14.20 1.81
CA PRO A 48 -13.00 -15.39 1.06
C PRO A 48 -12.57 -14.96 -0.36
N LYS A 49 -11.61 -15.69 -0.93
CA LYS A 49 -10.74 -15.31 -2.08
C LYS A 49 -11.39 -14.42 -3.17
N ASP A 50 -10.54 -13.55 -3.72
CA ASP A 50 -10.78 -12.64 -4.86
C ASP A 50 -11.61 -11.38 -4.58
N ILE A 51 -11.25 -10.64 -3.52
CA ILE A 51 -11.61 -9.22 -3.37
C ILE A 51 -11.31 -8.46 -4.67
N THR A 52 -12.28 -7.74 -5.24
CA THR A 52 -12.05 -6.84 -6.39
C THR A 52 -11.21 -5.62 -5.99
N ARG A 53 -10.57 -4.94 -6.95
CA ARG A 53 -9.78 -3.73 -6.63
C ARG A 53 -10.68 -2.66 -6.00
N GLU A 54 -11.88 -2.53 -6.52
CA GLU A 54 -12.90 -1.57 -6.10
C GLU A 54 -13.33 -1.83 -4.65
N SER A 55 -13.65 -3.08 -4.29
CA SER A 55 -13.96 -3.48 -2.92
C SER A 55 -12.78 -3.26 -1.98
N LEU A 56 -11.55 -3.53 -2.44
CA LEU A 56 -10.34 -3.27 -1.66
C LEU A 56 -10.14 -1.76 -1.40
N ILE A 57 -10.38 -0.91 -2.39
CA ILE A 57 -10.32 0.55 -2.22
C ILE A 57 -11.36 1.00 -1.20
N ALA A 58 -12.60 0.51 -1.30
CA ALA A 58 -13.66 0.85 -0.35
C ALA A 58 -13.28 0.45 1.08
N LEU A 59 -12.81 -0.79 1.26
CA LEU A 59 -12.32 -1.29 2.54
C LEU A 59 -11.18 -0.43 3.10
N CYS A 60 -10.12 -0.18 2.33
CA CYS A 60 -9.00 0.65 2.78
C CYS A 60 -9.42 2.09 3.10
N LYS A 61 -10.41 2.67 2.39
CA LYS A 61 -10.95 4.00 2.72
C LYS A 61 -11.71 4.00 4.03
N SER A 62 -12.55 2.99 4.28
CA SER A 62 -13.27 2.86 5.55
C SER A 62 -12.29 2.68 6.71
N LEU A 63 -11.28 1.82 6.54
CA LEU A 63 -10.23 1.62 7.53
C LEU A 63 -9.40 2.88 7.75
N SER A 64 -9.07 3.62 6.69
CA SER A 64 -8.38 4.92 6.78
C SER A 64 -9.17 5.93 7.63
N PHE A 65 -10.51 5.92 7.51
CA PHE A 65 -11.38 6.74 8.34
C PHE A 65 -11.35 6.31 9.81
N PHE A 66 -11.52 5.01 10.10
CA PHE A 66 -11.55 4.51 11.48
C PHE A 66 -10.20 4.56 12.21
N SER A 67 -9.11 4.29 11.49
CA SER A 67 -7.75 4.31 12.03
C SER A 67 -7.11 5.70 12.05
N HIS A 68 -7.74 6.68 11.41
CA HIS A 68 -7.16 8.00 11.12
C HIS A 68 -5.82 7.98 10.36
N ILE A 69 -5.49 6.85 9.72
CA ILE A 69 -4.29 6.70 8.90
C ILE A 69 -4.62 7.14 7.48
N ARG A 70 -3.88 8.09 6.93
CA ARG A 70 -4.14 8.63 5.60
C ARG A 70 -3.85 7.59 4.51
N LEU A 71 -4.86 7.30 3.69
CA LEU A 71 -4.70 6.53 2.45
C LEU A 71 -4.42 7.50 1.29
N GLU A 72 -3.14 7.63 0.90
CA GLU A 72 -2.77 8.51 -0.21
C GLU A 72 -3.34 8.00 -1.55
N ARG A 73 -3.67 8.94 -2.44
CA ARG A 73 -4.24 8.65 -3.77
C ARG A 73 -3.41 7.62 -4.55
N ASN A 74 -2.10 7.64 -4.39
CA ASN A 74 -1.19 6.73 -5.09
C ASN A 74 -1.42 5.25 -4.72
N TYR A 75 -1.79 4.96 -3.47
CA TYR A 75 -2.05 3.59 -3.02
C TYR A 75 -3.28 2.99 -3.70
N THR A 76 -4.34 3.78 -3.88
CA THR A 76 -5.61 3.32 -4.48
C THR A 76 -5.52 2.92 -5.96
N ARG A 77 -4.39 3.17 -6.62
CA ARG A 77 -4.20 2.92 -8.06
C ARG A 77 -3.79 1.48 -8.39
N ARG A 78 -3.22 0.75 -7.43
CA ARG A 78 -2.77 -0.63 -7.63
C ARG A 78 -3.19 -1.49 -6.45
N ARG A 79 -3.66 -2.71 -6.75
CA ARG A 79 -4.01 -3.71 -5.74
C ARG A 79 -2.84 -3.97 -4.79
N ASP A 80 -1.65 -4.15 -5.33
CA ASP A 80 -0.45 -4.48 -4.55
C ASP A 80 -0.08 -3.37 -3.57
N LEU A 81 -0.28 -2.10 -3.97
CA LEU A 81 -0.07 -0.96 -3.08
C LEU A 81 -1.11 -0.92 -1.97
N LEU A 82 -2.39 -1.22 -2.25
CA LEU A 82 -3.41 -1.33 -1.20
C LEU A 82 -3.06 -2.42 -0.19
N ILE A 83 -2.59 -3.59 -0.68
CA ILE A 83 -2.13 -4.67 0.19
C ILE A 83 -0.92 -4.22 1.01
N LYS A 84 0.04 -3.53 0.38
CA LYS A 84 1.20 -2.95 1.08
C LYS A 84 0.78 -1.96 2.15
N TRP A 85 -0.18 -1.08 1.86
CA TRP A 85 -0.70 -0.13 2.85
C TRP A 85 -1.31 -0.86 4.05
N CYS A 86 -2.05 -1.94 3.83
CA CYS A 86 -2.55 -2.78 4.91
C CYS A 86 -1.40 -3.46 5.69
N ASP A 87 -0.34 -3.90 5.02
CA ASP A 87 0.82 -4.53 5.64
C ASP A 87 1.64 -3.54 6.49
N ASP A 88 1.91 -2.34 5.94
CA ASP A 88 2.63 -1.25 6.61
C ASP A 88 1.90 -0.77 7.87
N ASN A 89 0.57 -0.88 7.89
CA ASN A 89 -0.29 -0.42 8.99
C ASN A 89 -0.95 -1.58 9.75
N TYR A 90 -0.43 -2.80 9.62
CA TYR A 90 -1.05 -4.01 10.14
C TYR A 90 -1.47 -3.89 11.61
N ASP A 91 -0.55 -3.49 12.49
CA ASP A 91 -0.80 -3.43 13.94
C ASP A 91 -1.90 -2.43 14.31
N SER A 92 -1.99 -1.32 13.57
CA SER A 92 -3.02 -0.30 13.75
C SER A 92 -4.37 -0.74 13.17
N LEU A 93 -4.38 -1.59 12.14
CA LEU A 93 -5.59 -2.04 11.47
C LEU A 93 -6.20 -3.28 12.13
N LEU A 94 -5.38 -4.17 12.69
CA LEU A 94 -5.81 -5.45 13.25
C LEU A 94 -7.02 -5.34 14.20
N PRO A 95 -7.08 -4.40 15.16
CA PRO A 95 -8.24 -4.30 16.07
C PRO A 95 -9.56 -4.06 15.33
N PHE A 96 -9.54 -3.34 14.21
CA PHE A 96 -10.74 -3.08 13.41
C PHE A 96 -11.19 -4.33 12.64
N PHE A 97 -10.26 -5.17 12.21
CA PHE A 97 -10.60 -6.45 11.57
C PHE A 97 -11.21 -7.45 12.55
N GLU A 98 -10.86 -7.37 13.84
CA GLU A 98 -11.42 -8.22 14.89
C GLU A 98 -12.77 -7.72 15.43
N GLN A 99 -13.01 -6.41 15.38
CA GLN A 99 -14.19 -5.77 15.96
C GLN A 99 -15.30 -5.45 14.94
N LEU A 100 -14.98 -5.40 13.65
CA LEU A 100 -15.93 -5.07 12.60
C LEU A 100 -16.35 -6.31 11.82
N GLU A 101 -17.62 -6.37 11.46
CA GLU A 101 -18.15 -7.34 10.50
C GLU A 101 -18.14 -6.72 9.09
N PHE A 102 -17.59 -7.45 8.12
CA PHE A 102 -17.50 -7.00 6.73
C PHE A 102 -18.41 -7.87 5.86
N THR A 103 -19.37 -7.23 5.21
CA THR A 103 -20.27 -7.87 4.26
C THR A 103 -19.97 -7.39 2.84
N PHE A 104 -19.80 -8.33 1.92
CA PHE A 104 -19.57 -8.06 0.51
C PHE A 104 -20.83 -8.45 -0.25
N THR A 105 -21.44 -7.48 -0.93
CA THR A 105 -22.59 -7.71 -1.82
C THR A 105 -22.07 -7.92 -3.25
N GLU A 106 -22.57 -8.95 -3.94
CA GLU A 106 -22.29 -9.21 -5.37
C GLU A 106 -22.88 -8.13 -6.30
#